data_AF-A0A8C2YAR2-F1
#
_entry.id   AF-A0A8C2YAR2-F1
#
_cell.length_a   1.000
_cell.length_b   1.000
_cell.length_c   1.000
_cell.angle_alpha   90.00
_cell.angle_beta   90.00
_cell.angle_gamma   90.00
#
_symmetry.space_group_name_H-M   'P 1'
#
loop_
_entity.id
_entity.type
_entity.pdbx_description
1 polymer ?
#
loop_
_entity_poly.entity_id
_entity_poly.type
_entity_poly.pdbx_seq_one_letter_code
_entity_poly.pdbx_strand_id
1 'polypeptide(L)'
;MVGKVRRPRLHHAAPRPPPRLDPPAPGPGGRSAPAAKDWNFSSSDIFSGLTIDPNSLVKKLDLDSRSTVSFRTGLEEKTLLSKKEKMKLRKERWLQKIESVKLAKQKQKAEAKRKATPVVGDMQPLMEALPELSDLKAVIKGKKESQRHVKAKAEPADFCMMKQAQKHRLLEQEVAQFHEVIADPRYKANPLLVVSEHLSKRLRQEEGKPL
;
A
#
# COMPACT_ATOMS: atom_id res chain seq x y z
N MET A 1 8.92 47.31 -16.27
CA MET A 1 9.08 46.73 -14.91
C MET A 1 7.87 45.85 -14.62
N VAL A 2 8.00 44.52 -14.69
CA VAL A 2 6.87 43.60 -14.49
C VAL A 2 7.03 42.93 -13.13
N GLY A 3 6.18 43.30 -12.18
CA GLY A 3 6.22 42.86 -10.79
C GLY A 3 5.87 41.37 -10.64
N LYS A 4 6.63 40.67 -9.79
CA LYS A 4 6.39 39.27 -9.44
C LYS A 4 5.17 39.19 -8.51
N VAL A 5 4.04 38.72 -9.04
CA VAL A 5 2.87 38.36 -8.23
C VAL A 5 3.16 37.08 -7.46
N ARG A 6 3.34 37.19 -6.13
CA ARG A 6 3.46 36.05 -5.22
C ARG A 6 2.07 35.43 -5.03
N ARG A 7 1.91 34.16 -5.43
CA ARG A 7 0.70 33.38 -5.12
C ARG A 7 0.71 32.95 -3.64
N PRO A 8 -0.43 32.99 -2.92
CA PRO A 8 -0.48 32.57 -1.53
C PRO A 8 -0.36 31.04 -1.43
N ARG A 9 0.35 30.57 -0.39
CA ARG A 9 0.48 29.14 -0.07
C ARG A 9 -0.84 28.63 0.53
N LEU A 10 -1.41 27.58 -0.06
CA LEU A 10 -2.64 26.90 0.37
C LEU A 10 -2.45 25.91 1.53
N HIS A 11 -1.33 25.97 2.25
CA HIS A 11 -1.08 25.10 3.40
C HIS A 11 -0.98 25.95 4.65
N HIS A 12 -1.89 25.74 5.60
CA HIS A 12 -1.74 26.24 6.96
C HIS A 12 -0.54 25.52 7.60
N ALA A 13 0.42 26.28 8.09
CA ALA A 13 1.52 25.74 8.87
C ALA A 13 0.97 25.15 10.18
N ALA A 14 1.46 23.97 10.57
CA ALA A 14 1.09 23.34 11.83
C ALA A 14 1.38 24.30 13.01
N PRO A 15 0.54 24.32 14.06
CA PRO A 15 0.79 25.13 15.24
C PRO A 15 2.16 24.79 15.83
N ARG A 16 2.98 25.83 16.02
CA ARG A 16 4.30 25.69 16.63
C ARG A 16 4.09 25.29 18.10
N PRO A 17 4.71 24.21 18.60
CA PRO A 17 4.64 23.89 20.02
C PRO A 17 5.28 25.04 20.83
N PRO A 18 4.76 25.36 22.02
CA PRO A 18 5.32 26.40 22.86
C PRO A 18 6.79 26.07 23.23
N PRO A 19 7.64 27.09 23.44
CA PRO A 19 9.01 26.88 23.85
C PRO A 19 9.01 26.09 25.16
N ARG A 20 9.73 24.95 25.16
CA ARG A 20 10.02 24.20 26.37
C ARG A 20 10.84 25.13 27.28
N LEU A 21 10.31 25.42 28.47
CA LEU A 21 11.11 25.94 29.56
C LEU A 21 12.04 24.80 29.99
N ASP A 22 13.33 24.97 29.77
CA ASP A 22 14.34 24.04 30.25
C ASP A 22 14.33 24.05 31.79
N PRO A 23 14.15 22.90 32.47
CA PRO A 23 14.44 22.80 33.89
C PRO A 23 15.96 22.81 34.12
N PRO A 24 16.44 23.37 35.25
CA PRO A 24 17.85 23.60 35.50
C PRO A 24 18.66 22.30 35.54
N ALA A 25 19.89 22.38 35.02
CA ALA A 25 20.87 21.30 35.00
C ALA A 25 21.15 20.75 36.42
N PRO A 26 21.11 19.42 36.63
CA PRO A 26 21.73 18.81 37.79
C PRO A 26 23.21 18.54 37.50
N GLY A 27 24.08 19.03 38.38
CA GLY A 27 25.52 18.77 38.38
C GLY A 27 25.89 17.30 38.63
N PRO A 28 27.19 16.96 38.62
CA PRO A 28 27.67 15.59 38.52
C PRO A 28 27.53 14.88 39.87
N GLY A 29 26.44 14.13 40.03
CA GLY A 29 26.20 13.26 41.18
C GLY A 29 25.96 11.85 40.69
N GLY A 30 26.92 10.95 40.90
CA GLY A 30 26.76 9.53 40.60
C GLY A 30 25.64 8.91 41.42
N ARG A 31 24.88 8.01 40.80
CA ARG A 31 24.21 6.86 41.43
C ARG A 31 23.67 5.90 40.36
N SER A 32 24.30 4.73 40.34
CA SER A 32 23.76 3.40 40.05
C SER A 32 22.59 3.28 39.06
N ALA A 33 22.88 2.74 37.87
CA ALA A 33 21.90 2.15 36.99
C ALA A 33 21.26 0.89 37.62
N PRO A 34 19.96 0.63 37.43
CA PRO A 34 19.33 -0.61 37.85
C PRO A 34 19.82 -1.77 36.96
N ALA A 35 20.09 -2.90 37.61
CA ALA A 35 20.62 -4.13 37.03
C ALA A 35 20.01 -4.47 35.66
N ALA A 36 20.80 -4.26 34.62
CA ALA A 36 20.60 -4.91 33.33
C ALA A 36 20.80 -6.41 33.57
N LYS A 37 19.74 -7.18 33.43
CA LYS A 37 19.81 -8.64 33.35
C LYS A 37 20.90 -9.02 32.37
N ASP A 38 21.85 -9.81 32.87
CA ASP A 38 22.98 -10.33 32.13
C ASP A 38 22.48 -11.05 30.89
N TRP A 39 22.60 -10.39 29.75
CA TRP A 39 22.76 -11.09 28.49
C TRP A 39 24.14 -11.71 28.53
N ASN A 40 24.27 -12.84 29.23
CA ASN A 40 25.41 -13.71 29.08
C ASN A 40 25.32 -14.38 27.70
N PHE A 41 25.46 -13.58 26.64
CA PHE A 41 25.96 -14.09 25.39
C PHE A 41 27.40 -14.47 25.69
N SER A 42 27.60 -15.75 25.97
CA SER A 42 28.92 -16.37 26.08
C SER A 42 29.73 -15.89 24.88
N SER A 43 30.64 -14.93 25.11
CA SER A 43 31.46 -14.28 24.09
C SER A 43 32.59 -15.17 23.60
N SER A 44 32.43 -16.49 23.74
CA SER A 44 33.29 -17.50 23.16
C SER A 44 32.94 -17.63 21.69
N ASP A 45 33.41 -16.66 20.93
CA ASP A 45 33.91 -16.76 19.57
C ASP A 45 33.27 -17.87 18.70
N ILE A 46 31.98 -17.71 18.42
CA ILE A 46 31.13 -18.65 17.65
C ILE A 46 31.69 -18.91 16.24
N PHE A 47 32.53 -18.00 15.73
CA PHE A 47 33.14 -18.06 14.40
C PHE A 47 34.65 -18.34 14.42
N SER A 48 35.27 -18.59 15.58
CA SER A 48 36.72 -18.82 15.72
C SER A 48 37.26 -20.01 14.91
N GLY A 49 36.40 -20.98 14.60
CA GLY A 49 36.74 -22.13 13.74
C GLY A 49 36.46 -21.94 12.26
N LEU A 50 35.94 -20.78 11.84
CA LEU A 50 35.47 -20.58 10.47
C LEU A 50 36.51 -19.82 9.63
N THR A 51 37.38 -20.57 8.95
CA THR A 51 38.30 -20.04 7.94
C THR A 51 37.55 -19.78 6.63
N ILE A 52 37.07 -18.54 6.47
CA ILE A 52 36.45 -18.11 5.22
C ILE A 52 37.51 -17.54 4.29
N ASP A 53 37.73 -18.23 3.17
CA ASP A 53 38.68 -17.76 2.15
C ASP A 53 38.14 -16.52 1.43
N PRO A 54 38.86 -15.38 1.37
CA PRO A 54 38.35 -14.14 0.79
C PRO A 54 38.05 -14.28 -0.72
N ASN A 55 38.77 -15.17 -1.41
CA ASN A 55 38.54 -15.46 -2.82
C ASN A 55 37.24 -16.24 -3.07
N SER A 56 36.73 -16.98 -2.07
CA SER A 56 35.46 -17.72 -2.16
C SER A 56 34.23 -16.82 -2.01
N LEU A 57 34.39 -15.66 -1.35
CA LEU A 57 33.34 -14.65 -1.23
C LEU A 57 33.06 -13.94 -2.54
N VAL A 58 34.04 -13.93 -3.45
CA VAL A 58 33.87 -13.38 -4.79
C VAL A 58 33.15 -14.42 -5.65
N LYS A 59 31.86 -14.61 -5.37
CA LYS A 59 30.94 -15.26 -6.31
C LYS A 59 30.88 -14.38 -7.56
N LYS A 60 31.68 -14.71 -8.57
CA LYS A 60 31.48 -14.26 -9.95
C LYS A 60 30.17 -14.90 -10.39
N LEU A 61 29.09 -14.18 -10.15
CA LEU A 61 27.74 -14.57 -10.51
C LEU A 61 27.70 -14.54 -12.04
N ASP A 62 27.97 -15.69 -12.67
CA ASP A 62 27.98 -15.81 -14.11
C ASP A 62 26.57 -15.49 -14.62
N LEU A 63 26.47 -14.45 -15.45
CA LEU A 63 25.17 -13.93 -15.91
C LEU A 63 24.38 -14.98 -16.69
N ASP A 64 25.06 -16.01 -17.21
CA ASP A 64 24.50 -17.05 -18.06
C ASP A 64 23.80 -18.18 -17.29
N SER A 65 23.99 -18.26 -15.97
CA SER A 65 23.26 -19.23 -15.11
C SER A 65 21.88 -18.74 -14.66
N ARG A 66 21.48 -17.52 -15.06
CA ARG A 66 20.11 -17.03 -14.84
C ARG A 66 19.18 -17.69 -15.86
N SER A 67 18.28 -18.51 -15.36
CA SER A 67 17.06 -18.97 -16.03
C SER A 67 16.56 -18.03 -17.14
N THR A 68 16.65 -18.50 -18.38
CA THR A 68 16.16 -17.88 -19.62
C THR A 68 14.66 -17.54 -19.58
N VAL A 69 13.93 -18.09 -18.61
CA VAL A 69 12.50 -17.83 -18.37
C VAL A 69 12.26 -16.40 -17.86
N SER A 70 13.20 -15.82 -17.12
CA SER A 70 13.06 -14.44 -16.60
C SER A 70 13.42 -13.34 -17.61
N PHE A 71 14.09 -13.67 -18.72
CA PHE A 71 14.48 -12.71 -19.75
C PHE A 71 13.35 -12.41 -20.75
N ARG A 72 12.47 -13.37 -21.03
CA ARG A 72 11.43 -13.21 -22.07
C ARG A 72 10.30 -12.26 -21.69
N THR A 73 10.05 -12.03 -20.40
CA THR A 73 9.03 -11.06 -19.95
C THR A 73 9.58 -9.63 -19.82
N GLY A 74 10.87 -9.42 -20.11
CA GLY A 74 11.59 -8.15 -19.99
C GLY A 74 12.26 -7.70 -21.28
N LEU A 75 11.77 -8.11 -22.46
CA LEU A 75 12.17 -7.59 -23.78
C LEU A 75 11.64 -6.17 -24.05
N GLU A 76 11.48 -5.38 -23.01
CA GLU A 76 11.72 -3.95 -23.12
C GLU A 76 13.03 -3.81 -22.36
N GLU A 77 14.14 -3.90 -23.10
CA GLU A 77 15.43 -3.44 -22.62
C GLU A 77 15.14 -2.24 -21.73
N LYS A 78 15.52 -2.30 -20.46
CA LYS A 78 15.49 -1.12 -19.59
C LYS A 78 16.56 -0.19 -20.15
N THR A 79 16.29 0.39 -21.31
CA THR A 79 16.95 1.53 -21.88
C THR A 79 17.04 2.47 -20.70
N LEU A 80 18.26 2.76 -20.28
CA LEU A 80 18.52 3.69 -19.20
C LEU A 80 18.19 5.07 -19.75
N LEU A 81 16.88 5.32 -19.90
CA LEU A 81 16.35 6.50 -20.55
C LEU A 81 16.83 7.71 -19.75
N SER A 82 17.32 8.69 -20.48
CA SER A 82 17.75 9.95 -19.91
C SER A 82 16.58 10.59 -19.14
N LYS A 83 16.87 11.35 -18.08
CA LYS A 83 15.86 12.11 -17.34
C LYS A 83 14.95 12.94 -18.26
N LYS A 84 15.52 13.47 -19.36
CA LYS A 84 14.80 14.22 -20.40
C LYS A 84 13.75 13.36 -21.12
N GLU A 85 14.10 12.13 -21.48
CA GLU A 85 13.20 11.19 -22.16
C GLU A 85 12.10 10.71 -21.23
N LYS A 86 12.45 10.39 -19.98
CA LYS A 86 11.46 10.02 -18.95
C LYS A 86 10.45 11.15 -18.71
N MET A 87 10.90 12.41 -18.70
CA MET A 87 10.02 13.57 -18.58
C MET A 87 9.09 13.72 -19.80
N LYS A 88 9.62 13.55 -21.02
CA LYS A 88 8.83 13.60 -22.25
C LYS A 88 7.76 12.50 -22.26
N LEU A 89 8.13 11.26 -21.96
CA LEU A 89 7.21 10.13 -21.87
C LEU A 89 6.12 10.37 -20.82
N ARG A 90 6.47 10.96 -19.68
CA ARG A 90 5.47 11.30 -18.66
C ARG A 90 4.48 12.34 -19.19
N LYS A 91 4.94 13.37 -19.89
CA LYS A 91 4.08 14.39 -20.51
C LYS A 91 3.19 13.79 -21.59
N GLU A 92 3.74 12.94 -22.44
CA GLU A 92 3.03 12.28 -23.53
C GLU A 92 1.94 11.33 -22.99
N ARG A 93 2.30 10.44 -22.05
CA ARG A 93 1.32 9.58 -21.37
C ARG A 93 0.21 10.39 -20.69
N TRP A 94 0.54 11.54 -20.12
CA TRP A 94 -0.45 12.44 -19.53
C TRP A 94 -1.38 13.03 -20.59
N LEU A 95 -0.85 13.53 -21.72
CA LEU A 95 -1.64 14.07 -22.83
C LEU A 95 -2.55 13.00 -23.43
N GLN A 96 -2.00 11.81 -23.69
CA GLN A 96 -2.77 10.65 -24.17
C GLN A 96 -3.92 10.29 -23.23
N LYS A 97 -3.70 10.37 -21.91
CA LYS A 97 -4.76 10.16 -20.91
C LYS A 97 -5.83 11.25 -20.94
N ILE A 98 -5.47 12.50 -21.18
CA ILE A 98 -6.44 13.58 -21.35
C ILE A 98 -7.27 13.34 -22.61
N GLU A 99 -6.62 13.03 -23.72
CA GLU A 99 -7.27 12.82 -25.01
C GLU A 99 -8.22 11.63 -24.96
N SER A 100 -7.82 10.51 -24.36
CA SER A 100 -8.70 9.35 -24.20
C SER A 100 -9.95 9.68 -23.37
N VAL A 101 -9.81 10.43 -22.28
CA VAL A 101 -10.96 10.88 -21.47
C VAL A 101 -11.86 11.84 -22.26
N LYS A 102 -11.28 12.76 -23.04
CA LYS A 102 -12.06 13.67 -23.91
C LYS A 102 -12.84 12.91 -24.96
N LEU A 103 -12.21 11.96 -25.64
CA LEU A 103 -12.83 11.13 -26.67
C LEU A 103 -13.94 10.26 -26.09
N ALA A 104 -13.72 9.63 -24.94
CA ALA A 104 -14.75 8.86 -24.24
C ALA A 104 -15.96 9.72 -23.86
N LYS A 105 -15.74 10.93 -23.34
CA LYS A 105 -16.83 11.87 -23.01
C LYS A 105 -17.57 12.34 -24.27
N GLN A 106 -16.87 12.58 -25.36
CA GLN A 106 -17.49 12.98 -26.63
C GLN A 106 -18.35 11.84 -27.20
N LYS A 107 -17.83 10.60 -27.18
CA LYS A 107 -18.59 9.39 -27.56
C LYS A 107 -19.86 9.26 -26.72
N GLN A 108 -19.75 9.36 -25.38
CA GLN A 108 -20.90 9.29 -24.48
C GLN A 108 -21.95 10.38 -24.76
N LYS A 109 -21.52 11.62 -25.03
CA LYS A 109 -22.45 12.71 -25.37
C LYS A 109 -23.14 12.48 -26.72
N ALA A 110 -22.41 11.97 -27.72
CA ALA A 110 -22.97 11.65 -29.03
C ALA A 110 -23.98 10.49 -28.92
N GLU A 111 -23.64 9.45 -28.17
CA GLU A 111 -24.51 8.31 -27.89
C GLU A 111 -25.79 8.73 -27.14
N ALA A 112 -25.67 9.57 -26.11
CA ALA A 112 -26.83 10.09 -25.39
C ALA A 112 -27.77 10.91 -26.30
N LYS A 113 -27.21 11.72 -27.20
CA LYS A 113 -28.00 12.46 -28.20
C LYS A 113 -28.73 11.50 -29.15
N ARG A 114 -28.03 10.48 -29.66
CA ARG A 114 -28.60 9.46 -30.55
C ARG A 114 -29.72 8.69 -29.87
N LYS A 115 -29.52 8.27 -28.61
CA LYS A 115 -30.54 7.58 -27.80
C LYS A 115 -31.77 8.46 -27.53
N ALA A 116 -31.58 9.77 -27.36
CA ALA A 116 -32.67 10.71 -27.10
C ALA A 116 -33.47 11.07 -28.37
N THR A 117 -32.85 11.00 -29.54
CA THR A 117 -33.55 11.15 -30.82
C THR A 117 -34.16 9.79 -31.22
N PRO A 118 -35.49 9.63 -31.28
CA PRO A 118 -36.12 8.40 -31.77
C PRO A 118 -35.95 8.32 -33.29
N VAL A 119 -34.72 8.05 -33.73
CA VAL A 119 -34.37 7.93 -35.15
C VAL A 119 -34.38 6.45 -35.47
N VAL A 120 -35.46 6.02 -36.14
CA VAL A 120 -35.56 4.72 -36.79
C VAL A 120 -34.52 4.70 -37.92
N GLY A 121 -33.30 4.21 -37.63
CA GLY A 121 -32.25 4.02 -38.65
C GLY A 121 -30.85 4.54 -38.34
N ASP A 122 -30.48 4.86 -37.09
CA ASP A 122 -29.07 5.11 -36.79
C ASP A 122 -28.26 3.80 -36.94
N MET A 123 -27.35 3.76 -37.92
CA MET A 123 -26.49 2.60 -38.22
C MET A 123 -25.23 2.57 -37.35
N GLN A 124 -24.95 3.63 -36.61
CA GLN A 124 -23.75 3.73 -35.76
C GLN A 124 -23.65 2.67 -34.66
N PRO A 125 -24.75 2.26 -33.97
CA PRO A 125 -24.68 1.17 -32.99
C PRO A 125 -24.20 -0.15 -33.60
N LEU A 126 -24.56 -0.44 -34.86
CA LEU A 126 -24.10 -1.64 -35.55
C LEU A 126 -22.61 -1.57 -35.88
N MET A 127 -22.11 -0.40 -36.27
CA MET A 127 -20.68 -0.19 -36.53
C MET A 127 -19.84 -0.25 -35.26
N GLU A 128 -20.35 0.28 -34.15
CA GLU A 128 -19.66 0.29 -32.85
C GLU A 128 -19.68 -1.08 -32.16
N ALA A 129 -20.69 -1.91 -32.43
CA ALA A 129 -20.75 -3.29 -31.92
C ALA A 129 -19.72 -4.23 -32.59
N LEU A 130 -19.03 -3.79 -33.65
CA LEU A 130 -17.97 -4.56 -34.28
C LEU A 130 -16.62 -4.31 -33.58
N PRO A 131 -15.78 -5.34 -33.40
CA PRO A 131 -14.44 -5.17 -32.84
C PRO A 131 -13.60 -4.19 -33.67
N GLU A 132 -12.92 -3.24 -33.01
CA GLU A 132 -11.95 -2.37 -33.69
C GLU A 132 -10.75 -3.22 -34.16
N LEU A 133 -10.13 -2.88 -35.30
CA LEU A 133 -9.01 -3.65 -35.87
C LEU A 133 -7.80 -3.77 -34.93
N SER A 134 -7.65 -2.84 -33.97
CA SER A 134 -6.68 -2.91 -32.88
C SER A 134 -6.93 -4.07 -31.93
N ASP A 135 -8.19 -4.34 -31.63
CA ASP A 135 -8.62 -5.37 -30.68
C ASP A 135 -8.41 -6.75 -31.28
N LEU A 136 -8.68 -6.89 -32.59
CA LEU A 136 -8.35 -8.11 -33.33
C LEU A 136 -6.84 -8.41 -33.29
N LYS A 137 -5.98 -7.39 -33.44
CA LYS A 137 -4.52 -7.57 -33.30
C LYS A 137 -4.11 -7.95 -31.86
N ALA A 138 -4.81 -7.45 -30.84
CA ALA A 138 -4.55 -7.80 -29.43
C ALA A 138 -5.03 -9.22 -29.09
N VAL A 139 -6.14 -9.67 -29.66
CA VAL A 139 -6.66 -11.04 -29.52
C VAL A 139 -5.73 -12.05 -30.19
N ILE A 140 -5.24 -11.75 -31.42
CA ILE A 140 -4.25 -12.59 -32.12
C ILE A 140 -2.92 -12.64 -31.34
N LYS A 141 -2.55 -11.57 -30.63
CA LYS A 141 -1.37 -11.52 -29.75
C LYS A 141 -1.59 -12.08 -28.34
N GLY A 142 -2.73 -12.74 -28.07
CA GLY A 142 -2.88 -13.62 -26.90
C GLY A 142 -3.23 -12.92 -25.58
N LYS A 143 -4.10 -11.90 -25.59
CA LYS A 143 -4.74 -11.43 -24.34
C LYS A 143 -6.26 -11.57 -24.41
N LYS A 144 -6.76 -12.69 -23.88
CA LYS A 144 -8.16 -12.85 -23.49
C LYS A 144 -8.47 -11.81 -22.41
N GLU A 145 -9.38 -10.89 -22.68
CA GLU A 145 -9.98 -10.06 -21.65
C GLU A 145 -10.84 -10.96 -20.74
N SER A 146 -10.33 -11.24 -19.54
CA SER A 146 -11.11 -11.92 -18.52
C SER A 146 -12.22 -10.97 -18.07
N GLN A 147 -13.46 -11.28 -18.46
CA GLN A 147 -14.65 -10.76 -17.83
C GLN A 147 -14.51 -10.95 -16.31
N ARG A 148 -14.21 -9.86 -15.61
CA ARG A 148 -14.12 -9.84 -14.16
C ARG A 148 -15.53 -9.98 -13.60
N HIS A 149 -15.93 -11.21 -13.30
CA HIS A 149 -16.97 -11.43 -12.30
C HIS A 149 -16.48 -10.78 -11.00
N VAL A 150 -17.10 -9.66 -10.63
CA VAL A 150 -16.88 -8.99 -9.35
C VAL A 150 -17.47 -9.89 -8.27
N LYS A 151 -16.69 -10.88 -7.83
CA LYS A 151 -16.96 -11.52 -6.55
C LYS A 151 -16.77 -10.43 -5.49
N ALA A 152 -17.84 -10.12 -4.75
CA ALA A 152 -17.76 -9.27 -3.57
C ALA A 152 -16.63 -9.84 -2.70
N LYS A 153 -15.54 -9.08 -2.58
CA LYS A 153 -14.40 -9.49 -1.76
C LYS A 153 -14.91 -9.51 -0.33
N ALA A 154 -14.85 -10.68 0.32
CA ALA A 154 -14.93 -10.75 1.77
C ALA A 154 -13.97 -9.69 2.36
N GLU A 155 -14.40 -9.04 3.43
CA GLU A 155 -13.60 -8.05 4.14
C GLU A 155 -12.17 -8.62 4.32
N PRO A 156 -11.11 -7.92 3.88
CA PRO A 156 -9.75 -8.39 4.06
C PRO A 156 -9.49 -8.57 5.55
N ALA A 157 -9.54 -9.81 6.03
CA ALA A 157 -9.40 -10.13 7.45
C ALA A 157 -8.03 -9.69 8.02
N ASP A 158 -7.02 -9.59 7.15
CA ASP A 158 -5.67 -9.23 7.54
C ASP A 158 -5.46 -7.71 7.50
N PHE A 159 -5.07 -7.13 8.65
CA PHE A 159 -4.81 -5.70 8.82
C PHE A 159 -3.85 -5.14 7.75
N CYS A 160 -2.82 -5.87 7.34
CA CYS A 160 -1.84 -5.40 6.35
C CYS A 160 -2.46 -5.17 4.96
N MET A 161 -3.55 -5.87 4.62
CA MET A 161 -4.24 -5.80 3.32
C MET A 161 -5.33 -4.73 3.28
N MET A 162 -5.73 -4.17 4.42
CA MET A 162 -6.78 -3.15 4.52
C MET A 162 -6.33 -1.78 3.99
N LYS A 163 -7.29 -1.02 3.42
CA LYS A 163 -7.07 0.39 3.05
C LYS A 163 -6.93 1.25 4.30
N GLN A 164 -6.24 2.39 4.21
CA GLN A 164 -6.00 3.25 5.37
C GLN A 164 -7.27 3.77 6.06
N ALA A 165 -8.33 4.08 5.30
CA ALA A 165 -9.62 4.46 5.86
C ALA A 165 -10.31 3.32 6.61
N GLN A 166 -10.12 2.07 6.17
CA GLN A 166 -10.65 0.88 6.87
C GLN A 166 -9.88 0.65 8.16
N LYS A 167 -8.55 0.76 8.13
CA LYS A 167 -7.69 0.68 9.32
C LYS A 167 -8.11 1.69 10.38
N HIS A 168 -8.35 2.94 9.99
CA HIS A 168 -8.78 3.98 10.92
C HIS A 168 -10.10 3.63 11.61
N ARG A 169 -11.09 3.14 10.85
CA ARG A 169 -12.37 2.69 11.40
C ARG A 169 -12.24 1.52 12.37
N LEU A 170 -11.39 0.54 12.04
CA LEU A 170 -11.15 -0.59 12.95
C LEU A 170 -10.53 -0.11 14.27
N LEU A 171 -9.54 0.78 14.20
CA LEU A 171 -8.93 1.37 15.40
C LEU A 171 -9.94 2.17 16.22
N GLU A 172 -10.80 2.98 15.58
CA GLU A 172 -11.86 3.71 16.28
C GLU A 172 -12.81 2.77 17.03
N GLN A 173 -13.16 1.63 16.43
CA GLN A 173 -14.00 0.61 17.06
C GLN A 173 -13.30 -0.06 18.25
N GLU A 174 -12.03 -0.45 18.09
CA GLU A 174 -11.23 -1.03 19.18
C GLU A 174 -11.06 -0.04 20.35
N VAL A 175 -10.80 1.22 20.04
CA VAL A 175 -10.71 2.29 21.03
C VAL A 175 -12.04 2.45 21.76
N ALA A 176 -13.17 2.46 21.06
CA ALA A 176 -14.49 2.56 21.68
C ALA A 176 -14.77 1.37 22.62
N GLN A 177 -14.49 0.14 22.17
CA GLN A 177 -14.65 -1.08 22.98
C GLN A 177 -13.76 -1.04 24.24
N PHE A 178 -12.54 -0.54 24.12
CA PHE A 178 -11.64 -0.43 25.26
C PHE A 178 -12.11 0.61 26.29
N HIS A 179 -12.64 1.74 25.82
CA HIS A 179 -13.22 2.76 26.70
C HIS A 179 -14.43 2.20 27.46
N GLU A 180 -15.26 1.38 26.83
CA GLU A 180 -16.38 0.70 27.47
C GLU A 180 -15.90 -0.23 28.60
N VAL A 181 -14.92 -1.10 28.33
CA VAL A 181 -14.35 -2.00 29.33
C VAL A 181 -13.73 -1.23 30.51
N ILE A 182 -13.01 -0.13 30.24
CA ILE A 182 -12.45 0.69 31.32
C ILE A 182 -13.54 1.40 32.11
N ALA A 183 -14.65 1.80 31.47
CA ALA A 183 -15.75 2.47 32.13
C ALA A 183 -16.48 1.54 33.11
N ASP A 184 -16.50 0.23 32.82
CA ASP A 184 -17.20 -0.78 33.61
C ASP A 184 -16.74 -0.83 35.09
N PRO A 185 -17.66 -0.70 36.06
CA PRO A 185 -17.33 -0.74 37.49
C PRO A 185 -16.65 -2.04 37.93
N ARG A 186 -17.01 -3.17 37.31
CA ARG A 186 -16.42 -4.49 37.61
C ARG A 186 -14.94 -4.55 37.23
N TYR A 187 -14.59 -3.98 36.09
CA TYR A 187 -13.22 -3.88 35.63
C TYR A 187 -12.41 -2.91 36.51
N LYS A 188 -13.00 -1.79 36.92
CA LYS A 188 -12.37 -0.84 37.86
C LYS A 188 -12.11 -1.45 39.24
N ALA A 189 -13.02 -2.30 39.73
CA ALA A 189 -12.89 -2.94 41.04
C ALA A 189 -11.80 -4.03 41.05
N ASN A 190 -11.78 -4.91 40.04
CA ASN A 190 -10.75 -5.93 39.91
C ASN A 190 -10.50 -6.34 38.44
N PRO A 191 -9.52 -5.71 37.76
CA PRO A 191 -9.29 -5.94 36.33
C PRO A 191 -8.72 -7.33 36.05
N LEU A 192 -7.88 -7.87 36.94
CA LEU A 192 -7.23 -9.17 36.73
C LEU A 192 -8.24 -10.32 36.73
N LEU A 193 -9.25 -10.27 37.61
CA LEU A 193 -10.31 -11.28 37.64
C LEU A 193 -11.21 -11.23 36.39
N VAL A 194 -11.53 -10.03 35.90
CA VAL A 194 -12.33 -9.89 34.67
C VAL A 194 -11.59 -10.43 33.46
N VAL A 195 -10.28 -10.15 33.37
CA VAL A 195 -9.43 -10.69 32.29
C VAL A 195 -9.30 -12.20 32.39
N SER A 196 -9.08 -12.77 33.59
CA SER A 196 -8.97 -14.22 33.75
C SER A 196 -10.27 -14.95 33.44
N GLU A 197 -11.42 -14.39 33.85
CA GLU A 197 -12.75 -14.90 33.49
C GLU A 197 -12.95 -14.89 31.96
N HIS A 198 -12.63 -13.78 31.30
CA HIS A 198 -12.74 -13.67 29.84
C HIS A 198 -11.89 -14.71 29.10
N LEU A 199 -10.62 -14.86 29.51
CA LEU A 199 -9.70 -15.85 28.93
C LEU A 199 -10.21 -17.27 29.13
N SER A 200 -10.72 -17.60 30.32
CA SER A 200 -11.29 -18.93 30.60
C SER A 200 -12.48 -19.26 29.70
N LYS A 201 -13.39 -18.28 29.48
CA LYS A 201 -14.54 -18.43 28.58
C LYS A 201 -14.10 -18.66 27.13
N ARG A 202 -13.11 -17.89 26.67
CA ARG A 202 -12.59 -18.00 25.30
C ARG A 202 -11.95 -19.36 25.06
N LEU A 203 -11.13 -19.85 25.99
CA LEU A 203 -10.54 -21.19 25.91
C LEU A 203 -11.62 -22.27 25.81
N ARG A 204 -12.65 -22.24 26.67
CA ARG A 204 -13.76 -23.21 26.60
C ARG A 204 -14.51 -23.18 25.27
N GLN A 205 -14.61 -22.01 24.63
CA GLN A 205 -15.29 -21.85 23.34
C GLN A 205 -14.46 -22.37 22.16
N GLU A 206 -13.14 -22.32 22.24
CA GLU A 206 -12.23 -22.90 21.25
C GLU A 206 -12.18 -24.44 21.36
N GLU A 207 -12.18 -24.99 22.57
CA GLU A 207 -12.20 -26.45 22.83
C GLU A 207 -13.53 -27.12 22.40
N GLY A 208 -14.64 -26.37 22.35
CA GLY A 208 -15.98 -26.88 22.02
C GLY A 208 -16.35 -26.87 20.53
N LYS A 209 -15.46 -26.42 19.64
CA LYS A 209 -15.69 -26.44 18.19
C LYS A 209 -15.02 -27.67 17.56
N PRO A 210 -15.76 -28.70 17.13
CA PRO A 210 -15.19 -29.70 16.24
C PRO A 210 -14.87 -29.03 14.89
N LEU A 211 -13.71 -29.38 14.33
CA LEU A 211 -13.27 -29.02 12.98
C LEU A 211 -14.23 -29.56 11.91
#